data_AF-U9TNU4-F1
#
_entry.id   AF-U9TNU4-F1
#
_cell.length_a   1.000
_cell.length_b   1.000
_cell.length_c   1.000
_cell.angle_alpha   90.00
_cell.angle_beta   90.00
_cell.angle_gamma   90.00
#
_symmetry.space_group_name_H-M   'P 1'
#
loop_
_entity.id
_entity.type
_entity.pdbx_description
1 polymer ?
#
loop_
_entity_poly.entity_id
_entity_poly.type
_entity_poly.pdbx_seq_one_letter_code
_entity_poly.pdbx_strand_id
1 'polypeptide(L)'
;MRWLVHDARPNDSFFFHFSGHGGQAQDLDGDEDDGYDETIMPSDFQKNGQIIDDIMHDIMVKPLPCGVRLMAIFDDSCHSGTALDLPFIYSTQGKVKEANFLSEGNIRKKYFRKK
;
A
#
# COMPACT_ATOMS: atom_id res chain seq x y z
N MET A 1 9.70 -9.50 -2.18
CA MET A 1 8.88 -9.00 -1.06
C MET A 1 8.15 -10.12 -0.30
N ARG A 2 7.66 -11.19 -0.95
CA ARG A 2 6.94 -12.31 -0.31
C ARG A 2 7.60 -12.91 0.94
N TRP A 3 8.93 -12.98 0.97
CA TRP A 3 9.68 -13.48 2.13
C TRP A 3 9.45 -12.64 3.40
N LEU A 4 9.31 -11.32 3.27
CA LEU A 4 9.18 -10.41 4.41
C LEU A 4 7.94 -10.72 5.25
N VAL A 5 6.85 -11.07 4.59
CA VAL A 5 5.54 -11.32 5.22
C VAL A 5 5.20 -12.81 5.35
N HIS A 6 6.14 -13.68 4.99
CA HIS A 6 5.92 -15.11 5.04
C HIS A 6 5.77 -15.59 6.48
N ASP A 7 4.75 -16.42 6.75
CA ASP A 7 4.42 -16.95 8.08
C ASP A 7 4.22 -15.89 9.18
N ALA A 8 3.76 -14.69 8.81
CA ALA A 8 3.45 -13.61 9.76
C ALA A 8 2.44 -14.06 10.83
N ARG A 9 2.74 -13.77 12.10
CA ARG A 9 1.89 -14.10 13.25
C ARG A 9 1.39 -12.83 13.96
N PRO A 10 0.23 -12.89 14.63
CA PRO A 10 -0.25 -11.76 15.42
C PRO A 10 0.82 -11.26 16.41
N ASN A 11 1.01 -9.95 16.47
CA ASN A 11 2.04 -9.21 17.22
C ASN A 11 3.45 -9.18 16.61
N ASP A 12 3.67 -9.78 15.44
CA ASP A 12 4.92 -9.59 14.71
C ASP A 12 5.03 -8.15 14.18
N SER A 13 6.27 -7.67 14.06
CA SER A 13 6.57 -6.31 13.61
C SER A 13 7.58 -6.37 12.47
N PHE A 14 7.11 -6.09 11.25
CA PHE A 14 7.92 -6.04 10.04
C PHE A 14 8.36 -4.62 9.76
N PHE A 15 9.55 -4.51 9.18
CA PHE A 15 10.12 -3.24 8.75
C PHE A 15 10.56 -3.36 7.29
N PHE A 16 10.09 -2.44 6.47
CA PHE A 16 10.46 -2.30 5.07
C PHE A 16 11.01 -0.90 4.86
N HIS A 17 12.18 -0.82 4.24
CA HIS A 17 12.77 0.46 3.86
C HIS A 17 13.21 0.39 2.42
N PHE A 18 12.76 1.35 1.63
CA PHE A 18 13.13 1.52 0.25
C PHE A 18 13.64 2.94 0.07
N SER A 19 14.80 3.07 -0.58
CA SER A 19 15.36 4.35 -0.98
C SER A 19 15.83 4.22 -2.42
N GLY A 20 15.30 5.07 -3.29
CA GLY A 20 15.54 5.01 -4.73
C GLY A 20 14.51 5.78 -5.53
N HIS A 21 14.61 5.71 -6.86
CA HIS A 21 13.70 6.42 -7.74
C HIS A 21 12.29 5.80 -7.70
N GLY A 22 11.33 6.65 -7.35
CA GLY A 22 9.92 6.45 -7.69
C GLY A 22 9.62 6.99 -9.08
N GLY A 23 8.57 6.47 -9.70
CA GLY A 23 8.01 6.97 -10.95
C GLY A 23 6.49 6.81 -10.95
N GLN A 24 5.85 7.33 -11.99
CA GLN A 24 4.42 7.18 -12.20
C GLN A 24 4.19 6.35 -13.47
N ALA A 25 3.33 5.33 -13.36
CA ALA A 25 2.85 4.56 -14.50
C ALA A 25 1.42 5.00 -14.84
N GLN A 26 1.01 4.75 -16.08
CA GLN A 26 -0.38 5.02 -16.45
C GLN A 26 -1.26 3.96 -15.80
N ASP A 27 -2.22 4.41 -15.01
CA ASP A 27 -3.23 3.55 -14.38
C ASP A 27 -4.02 2.80 -15.47
N LEU A 28 -4.17 1.49 -15.27
CA LEU A 28 -4.87 0.57 -16.17
C LEU A 28 -6.20 0.06 -15.60
N ASP A 29 -6.47 0.22 -14.31
CA ASP A 29 -7.65 -0.32 -13.65
C ASP A 29 -8.59 0.75 -13.04
N GLY A 30 -8.14 2.00 -12.95
CA GLY A 30 -8.94 3.17 -12.64
C GLY A 30 -9.18 3.38 -11.16
N ASP A 31 -8.29 2.90 -10.29
CA ASP A 31 -8.43 2.98 -8.84
C ASP A 31 -7.83 4.28 -8.23
N GLU A 32 -6.91 4.94 -8.95
CA GLU A 32 -6.27 6.20 -8.60
C GLU A 32 -7.07 7.42 -9.12
N ASP A 33 -7.36 8.40 -8.25
CA ASP A 33 -8.18 9.59 -8.54
C ASP A 33 -7.52 10.55 -9.57
N ASP A 34 -6.20 10.41 -9.78
CA ASP A 34 -5.41 11.19 -10.74
C ASP A 34 -5.06 10.41 -12.03
N GLY A 35 -5.39 9.11 -12.09
CA GLY A 35 -5.16 8.23 -13.23
C GLY A 35 -3.71 7.83 -13.46
N TYR A 36 -2.86 7.87 -12.42
CA TYR A 36 -1.48 7.42 -12.48
C TYR A 36 -1.10 6.58 -11.25
N ASP A 37 -0.64 5.35 -11.47
CA ASP A 37 -0.15 4.48 -10.39
C ASP A 37 1.25 4.89 -9.95
N GLU A 38 1.52 4.78 -8.65
CA GLU A 38 2.84 5.01 -8.10
C GLU A 38 3.71 3.76 -8.24
N THR A 39 4.95 3.96 -8.68
CA THR A 39 5.85 2.84 -8.97
C THR A 39 7.23 3.03 -8.36
N ILE A 40 7.87 1.92 -8.03
CA ILE A 40 9.28 1.88 -7.66
C ILE A 40 10.13 1.30 -8.79
N MET A 41 11.30 1.88 -9.02
CA MET A 41 12.21 1.43 -10.07
C MET A 41 13.32 0.54 -9.51
N PRO A 42 13.29 -0.79 -9.76
CA PRO A 42 14.40 -1.66 -9.41
C PRO A 42 15.61 -1.38 -10.32
N SER A 43 16.80 -1.84 -9.93
CA SER A 43 18.03 -1.58 -10.70
C SER A 43 17.98 -2.10 -12.15
N ASP A 44 17.11 -3.06 -12.46
CA ASP A 44 16.90 -3.69 -13.76
C ASP A 44 15.60 -3.24 -14.44
N PHE A 45 15.05 -2.09 -14.04
CA PHE A 45 13.78 -1.56 -14.57
C PHE A 45 13.74 -1.42 -16.10
N GLN A 46 14.89 -1.17 -16.73
CA GLN A 46 14.99 -1.06 -18.19
C GLN A 46 14.68 -2.38 -18.93
N LYS A 47 14.86 -3.52 -18.26
CA LYS A 47 14.62 -4.86 -18.84
C LYS A 47 13.36 -5.51 -18.29
N ASN A 48 13.12 -5.35 -16.99
CA ASN A 48 12.05 -6.06 -16.27
C ASN A 48 10.88 -5.17 -15.88
N GLY A 49 10.94 -3.87 -16.19
CA GLY A 49 9.89 -2.91 -15.87
C GLY A 49 9.95 -2.40 -14.43
N GLN A 50 9.01 -1.53 -14.11
CA GLN A 50 8.85 -0.90 -12.80
C GLN A 50 7.88 -1.76 -11.96
N ILE A 51 7.92 -1.62 -10.64
CA ILE A 51 7.00 -2.34 -9.75
C ILE A 51 5.93 -1.36 -9.30
N ILE A 52 4.68 -1.71 -9.58
CA ILE A 52 3.47 -0.93 -9.27
C ILE A 52 3.11 -1.12 -7.78
N ASP A 53 2.59 -0.08 -7.15
CA ASP A 53 2.05 -0.04 -5.78
C ASP A 53 1.04 -1.15 -5.50
N ASP A 54 0.18 -1.42 -6.46
CA ASP A 54 -0.86 -2.42 -6.43
C ASP A 54 -0.27 -3.84 -6.18
N ILE A 55 0.85 -4.14 -6.85
CA ILE A 55 1.65 -5.36 -6.65
C ILE A 55 2.29 -5.37 -5.25
N MET A 56 2.76 -4.22 -4.78
CA MET A 56 3.34 -4.09 -3.44
C MET A 56 2.29 -4.30 -2.35
N HIS A 57 1.09 -3.76 -2.52
CA HIS A 57 -0.06 -3.94 -1.65
C HIS A 57 -0.48 -5.41 -1.59
N ASP A 58 -0.64 -6.05 -2.75
CA ASP A 58 -1.03 -7.46 -2.86
C ASP A 58 -0.02 -8.41 -2.19
N ILE A 59 1.27 -8.07 -2.24
CA ILE A 59 2.32 -8.90 -1.65
C ILE A 59 2.53 -8.60 -0.17
N MET A 60 2.49 -7.34 0.25
CA MET A 60 2.93 -6.94 1.61
C MET A 60 1.78 -6.62 2.57
N VAL A 61 0.60 -6.24 2.07
CA VAL A 61 -0.53 -5.80 2.92
C VAL A 61 -1.60 -6.88 2.99
N LYS A 62 -2.11 -7.33 1.84
CA LYS A 62 -3.20 -8.31 1.73
C LYS A 62 -3.01 -9.64 2.49
N PRO A 63 -1.80 -10.24 2.59
CA PRO A 63 -1.64 -11.50 3.31
C PRO A 63 -1.44 -11.34 4.82
N LEU A 64 -1.35 -10.12 5.36
CA LEU A 64 -1.05 -9.91 6.78
C LEU A 64 -2.25 -10.24 7.68
N PRO A 65 -2.08 -11.12 8.68
CA PRO A 65 -3.13 -11.38 9.66
C PRO A 65 -3.32 -10.22 10.64
N CYS A 66 -4.52 -10.13 11.20
CA CYS A 66 -4.86 -9.11 12.20
C CYS A 66 -3.89 -9.14 13.38
N GLY A 67 -3.40 -7.95 13.77
CA GLY A 67 -2.47 -7.77 14.88
C GLY A 67 -0.99 -7.74 14.48
N VAL A 68 -0.66 -7.95 13.21
CA VAL A 68 0.68 -7.68 12.67
C VAL A 68 0.87 -6.17 12.45
N ARG A 69 2.09 -5.68 12.67
CA ARG A 69 2.49 -4.33 12.28
C ARG A 69 3.51 -4.40 11.14
N LEU A 70 3.26 -3.67 10.06
CA LEU A 70 4.24 -3.42 9.01
C LEU A 70 4.56 -1.93 9.01
N MET A 71 5.83 -1.59 9.20
CA MET A 71 6.33 -0.23 9.05
C MET A 71 7.10 -0.16 7.73
N ALA A 72 6.59 0.60 6.78
CA ALA A 72 7.25 0.86 5.51
C ALA A 72 7.73 2.31 5.45
N ILE A 73 8.99 2.51 5.08
CA ILE A 73 9.60 3.83 4.86
C ILE A 73 10.08 3.88 3.42
N PHE A 74 9.59 4.87 2.68
CA PHE A 74 10.01 5.18 1.33
C PHE A 74 10.73 6.53 1.35
N ASP A 75 12.02 6.52 1.03
CA ASP A 75 12.89 7.71 1.01
C ASP A 75 13.24 8.07 -0.44
N ASP A 76 13.14 9.35 -0.80
CA ASP A 76 13.44 9.92 -2.13
C ASP A 76 12.56 9.46 -3.32
N SER A 77 11.42 8.83 -3.06
CA SER A 77 10.38 8.61 -4.06
C SER A 77 9.38 9.75 -4.00
N CYS A 78 9.63 10.81 -4.78
CA CYS A 78 8.59 11.81 -5.07
C CYS A 78 7.34 11.05 -5.52
N HIS A 79 6.20 11.34 -4.88
CA HIS A 79 4.88 10.73 -5.11
C HIS A 79 4.54 9.41 -4.39
N SER A 80 5.43 8.85 -3.57
CA SER A 80 5.15 7.62 -2.77
C SER A 80 4.11 7.73 -1.64
N GLY A 81 3.28 8.77 -1.62
CA GLY A 81 2.22 8.97 -0.62
C GLY A 81 1.12 7.90 -0.66
N THR A 82 0.89 7.32 -1.84
CA THR A 82 -0.08 6.22 -2.09
C THR A 82 0.57 4.87 -2.38
N ALA A 83 1.92 4.75 -2.29
CA ALA A 83 2.69 3.56 -2.73
C ALA A 83 2.33 2.19 -2.07
N LEU A 84 1.36 2.13 -1.17
CA LEU A 84 0.83 0.91 -0.55
C LEU A 84 -0.71 0.90 -0.48
N ASP A 85 -1.41 1.78 -1.18
CA ASP A 85 -2.89 1.94 -1.18
C ASP A 85 -3.50 1.90 0.21
N LEU A 86 -2.89 2.67 1.11
CA LEU A 86 -3.34 2.71 2.48
C LEU A 86 -4.56 3.62 2.60
N PRO A 87 -5.66 3.15 3.22
CA PRO A 87 -6.94 3.87 3.27
C PRO A 87 -6.90 5.15 4.11
N PHE A 88 -5.87 5.32 4.95
CA PHE A 88 -5.74 6.42 5.89
C PHE A 88 -4.40 7.12 5.71
N ILE A 89 -4.45 8.40 5.35
CA ILE A 89 -3.25 9.25 5.23
C ILE A 89 -3.35 10.37 6.27
N TYR A 90 -2.29 10.51 7.09
CA TYR A 90 -2.19 11.55 8.10
C TYR A 90 -1.17 12.60 7.69
N SER A 91 -1.58 13.86 7.63
CA SER A 91 -0.67 15.00 7.41
C SER A 91 -0.32 15.70 8.72
N THR A 92 0.82 16.40 8.77
CA THR A 92 1.27 17.22 9.91
C THR A 92 0.28 18.34 10.27
N GLN A 93 -0.65 18.68 9.37
CA GLN A 93 -1.75 19.61 9.63
C GLN A 93 -2.99 18.97 10.27
N GLY A 94 -2.94 17.67 10.60
CA GLY A 94 -4.05 16.94 11.21
C GLY A 94 -5.23 16.66 10.28
N LYS A 95 -5.13 17.03 8.99
CA LYS A 95 -6.11 16.62 7.97
C LYS A 95 -5.84 15.17 7.57
N VAL A 96 -6.86 14.34 7.77
CA VAL A 96 -6.90 12.97 7.26
C VAL A 96 -7.51 13.02 5.86
N LYS A 97 -6.81 12.49 4.85
CA LYS A 97 -7.48 12.07 3.61
C LYS A 97 -8.03 10.67 3.90
N GLU A 98 -9.34 10.58 4.16
CA GLU A 98 -10.03 9.29 4.12
C GLU A 98 -10.26 8.97 2.64
N ALA A 99 -9.70 7.86 2.15
CA ALA A 99 -10.18 7.29 0.89
C ALA A 99 -11.69 7.04 1.04
N ASN A 100 -12.48 7.46 0.06
CA ASN A 100 -13.94 7.37 0.10
C ASN A 100 -14.42 5.90 0.07
N PHE A 101 -14.30 5.17 1.18
CA PHE A 101 -14.82 3.81 1.39
C PHE A 101 -16.36 3.75 1.50
N LEU A 102 -17.08 4.73 0.93
CA LEU A 102 -18.53 4.86 1.05
C LEU A 102 -19.31 4.62 -0.25
N SER A 103 -18.67 4.25 -1.37
CA SER A 103 -19.41 3.90 -2.59
C SER A 103 -19.81 2.43 -2.70
N GLU A 104 -19.24 1.49 -1.95
CA GLU A 104 -19.71 0.09 -1.96
C GLU A 104 -20.49 -0.30 -0.70
N GLY A 105 -21.77 0.08 -0.73
CA GLY A 105 -22.75 -0.37 0.24
C GLY A 105 -22.93 -1.89 0.19
N ASN A 106 -22.40 -2.61 1.18
CA ASN A 106 -23.08 -3.75 1.86
C ASN A 106 -22.26 -4.50 2.92
N ILE A 107 -20.99 -4.17 3.18
CA ILE A 107 -20.13 -5.04 4.04
C ILE A 107 -20.37 -4.83 5.56
N ARG A 108 -21.01 -3.74 5.99
CA ARG A 108 -21.14 -3.37 7.42
C ARG A 108 -22.02 -4.27 8.30
N LYS A 109 -22.73 -5.29 7.78
CA LYS A 109 -23.63 -6.12 8.61
C LYS A 109 -23.08 -7.44 9.13
N LYS A 110 -21.92 -7.93 8.67
CA LYS A 110 -21.47 -9.30 9.04
C LYS A 110 -20.48 -9.41 10.21
N TYR A 111 -19.65 -8.39 10.47
CA TYR A 111 -18.55 -8.53 11.43
C TYR A 111 -18.81 -7.96 12.83
N PHE A 112 -19.90 -7.20 13.03
CA PHE A 112 -20.32 -6.72 14.35
C PHE A 112 -21.59 -7.43 14.84
N ARG A 113 -21.48 -8.73 15.12
CA ARG A 113 -22.43 -9.37 16.06
C ARG A 113 -21.66 -9.92 17.25
N LYS A 114 -21.48 -9.02 18.23
CA LYS A 114 -21.05 -9.29 19.62
C LYS A 114 -21.75 -10.55 20.15
N LYS A 115 -20.97 -11.46 20.72
CA LYS A 115 -21.25 -12.09 22.01
C LYS A 115 -19.93 -12.30 22.73
#